data_AF-A0A662DQF1-F1
#
_entry.id   AF-A0A662DQF1-F1
#
_cell.length_a   1.000
_cell.length_b   1.000
_cell.length_c   1.000
_cell.angle_alpha   90.00
_cell.angle_beta   90.00
_cell.angle_gamma   90.00
#
_symmetry.space_group_name_H-M   'P 1'
#
loop_
_entity.id
_entity.type
_entity.pdbx_description
1 polymer ?
#
loop_
_entity_poly.entity_id
_entity_poly.type
_entity_poly.pdbx_seq_one_letter_code
_entity_poly.pdbx_strand_id
1 'polypeptide(L)'
;MTNNDVTDPAVSDSSTDSVPTPARVETRADERAYRASIFSFILATFGGLAAVYGYWSEDSERVLGLGLAVALLGIGFGLVSWSKYLDLPEDVVQERHPLRTTVEEREDFHEEVEMTVETVGRRKLLTLLFAGSIGSLALGFLGPIGSLGPRKGSVRGGTSWTAGSRLVTSNGEPIVAAEGGFDQLATVFPDGAIGVDDSQVILLRVKPGLLTER
;
A
#
# COMPACT_ATOMS: atom_id res chain seq x y z
N MET A 1 25.18 37.22 70.13
CA MET A 1 25.15 35.77 70.41
C MET A 1 23.74 35.30 70.12
N THR A 2 23.54 34.69 68.95
CA THR A 2 23.13 33.26 68.77
C THR A 2 21.65 33.09 69.10
N ASN A 3 20.76 32.56 68.27
CA ASN A 3 20.88 31.30 67.53
C ASN A 3 19.58 31.13 66.72
N ASN A 4 19.65 30.63 65.49
CA ASN A 4 18.66 29.71 64.91
C ASN A 4 19.20 29.26 63.56
N ASP A 5 20.22 28.42 63.64
CA ASP A 5 20.57 27.48 62.59
C ASP A 5 19.74 26.22 62.87
N VAL A 6 18.71 25.99 62.06
CA VAL A 6 17.94 24.74 62.08
C VAL A 6 18.57 23.83 61.03
N THR A 7 19.55 23.06 61.48
CA THR A 7 19.91 21.79 60.88
C THR A 7 18.72 20.85 60.99
N ASP A 8 18.21 20.37 59.85
CA ASP A 8 17.38 19.17 59.78
C ASP A 8 18.16 18.08 59.00
N PRO A 9 18.14 16.82 59.45
CA PRO A 9 19.16 15.82 59.19
C PRO A 9 18.86 14.98 57.94
N ALA A 10 19.93 14.41 57.39
CA ALA A 10 19.97 13.10 56.74
C ALA A 10 18.69 12.60 56.04
N VAL A 11 18.56 12.87 54.74
CA VAL A 11 17.87 11.94 53.84
C VAL A 11 18.86 10.81 53.54
N SER A 12 18.73 9.76 54.33
CA SER A 12 19.34 8.46 54.11
C SER A 12 18.72 7.79 52.88
N ASP A 13 19.57 7.39 51.95
CA ASP A 13 19.60 6.07 51.32
C ASP A 13 18.24 5.45 50.93
N SER A 14 17.79 5.73 49.70
CA SER A 14 16.93 4.77 48.98
C SER A 14 17.81 3.88 48.13
N SER A 15 18.35 2.85 48.77
CA SER A 15 18.52 1.50 48.24
C SER A 15 18.85 1.43 46.74
N THR A 16 20.14 1.34 46.48
CA THR A 16 20.65 0.62 45.31
C THR A 16 20.23 -0.86 45.43
N ASP A 17 18.96 -1.15 45.17
CA ASP A 17 18.54 -2.50 44.81
C ASP A 17 19.06 -2.76 43.40
N SER A 18 20.36 -3.05 43.34
CA SER A 18 20.95 -3.76 42.22
C SER A 18 20.31 -5.14 42.23
N VAL A 19 19.13 -5.25 41.59
CA VAL A 19 18.58 -6.54 41.19
C VAL A 19 19.74 -7.26 40.51
N PRO A 20 20.18 -8.42 41.03
CA PRO A 20 21.28 -9.13 40.41
C PRO A 20 20.85 -9.45 38.98
N THR A 21 21.47 -8.78 38.01
CA THR A 21 21.29 -9.06 36.59
C THR A 21 21.44 -10.57 36.41
N PRO A 22 20.38 -11.31 36.06
CA PRO A 22 20.53 -12.74 35.86
C PRO A 22 21.59 -12.93 34.76
N ALA A 23 22.60 -13.77 35.05
CA ALA A 23 23.69 -14.04 34.13
C ALA A 23 23.12 -14.41 32.75
N ARG A 24 23.30 -13.49 31.81
CA ARG A 24 22.57 -13.38 30.54
C ARG A 24 22.94 -14.54 29.61
N VAL A 25 21.99 -15.44 29.30
CA VAL A 25 22.12 -16.50 28.27
C VAL A 25 21.84 -15.94 26.85
N GLU A 26 22.01 -14.63 26.61
CA GLU A 26 21.43 -13.96 25.44
C GLU A 26 22.24 -14.01 24.15
N THR A 27 23.54 -14.32 24.19
CA THR A 27 24.38 -14.30 22.97
C THR A 27 23.87 -15.22 21.85
N ARG A 28 23.20 -16.34 22.18
CA ARG A 28 22.60 -17.26 21.19
C ARG A 28 21.23 -16.81 20.68
N ALA A 29 20.47 -16.05 21.46
CA ALA A 29 19.16 -15.56 21.06
C ALA A 29 19.31 -14.43 20.04
N ASP A 30 20.28 -13.56 20.25
CA ASP A 30 20.60 -12.42 19.38
C ASP A 30 21.03 -12.89 17.99
N GLU A 31 21.85 -13.94 17.92
CA GLU A 31 22.32 -14.47 16.64
C GLU A 31 21.20 -15.17 15.85
N ARG A 32 20.22 -15.78 16.53
CA ARG A 32 19.02 -16.33 15.87
C ARG A 32 18.12 -15.23 15.32
N ALA A 33 17.92 -14.16 16.10
CA ALA A 33 17.12 -13.01 15.66
C ALA A 33 17.76 -12.32 14.45
N TYR A 34 19.08 -12.14 14.46
CA TYR A 34 19.85 -11.58 13.34
C TYR A 34 19.72 -12.43 12.06
N ARG A 35 19.91 -13.75 12.16
CA ARG A 35 19.77 -14.67 11.03
C ARG A 35 18.33 -14.75 10.52
N ALA A 36 17.36 -14.69 11.42
CA ALA A 36 15.94 -14.67 11.07
C ALA A 36 15.60 -13.41 10.23
N SER A 37 16.07 -12.22 10.64
CA SER A 37 15.89 -10.98 9.88
C SER A 37 16.51 -11.03 8.50
N ILE A 38 17.73 -11.56 8.38
CA ILE A 38 18.39 -11.71 7.07
C ILE A 38 17.58 -12.63 6.16
N PHE A 39 17.20 -13.81 6.67
CA PHE A 39 16.44 -14.78 5.90
C PHE A 39 15.11 -14.21 5.42
N SER A 40 14.39 -13.49 6.29
CA SER A 40 13.10 -12.90 5.96
C SER A 40 13.21 -11.75 4.95
N PHE A 41 14.26 -10.92 4.99
CA PHE A 41 14.47 -9.86 3.98
C PHE A 41 14.91 -10.43 2.63
N ILE A 42 15.70 -11.51 2.62
CA ILE A 42 16.02 -12.23 1.38
C ILE A 42 14.75 -12.84 0.79
N LEU A 43 13.96 -13.56 1.61
CA LEU A 43 12.69 -14.14 1.20
C LEU A 43 11.72 -13.06 0.68
N ALA A 44 11.68 -11.89 1.33
CA ALA A 44 10.87 -10.78 0.89
C ALA A 44 11.30 -10.25 -0.49
N THR A 45 12.61 -10.14 -0.71
CA THR A 45 13.17 -9.70 -1.99
C THR A 45 12.82 -10.69 -3.10
N PHE A 46 12.90 -12.00 -2.84
CA PHE A 46 12.43 -13.00 -3.79
C PHE A 46 10.92 -12.92 -4.04
N GLY A 47 10.11 -12.64 -3.01
CA GLY A 47 8.67 -12.40 -3.16
C GLY A 47 8.36 -11.21 -4.07
N GLY A 48 9.06 -10.08 -3.87
CA GLY A 48 8.91 -8.90 -4.72
C GLY A 48 9.32 -9.15 -6.17
N LEU A 49 10.44 -9.85 -6.40
CA LEU A 49 10.87 -10.25 -7.74
C LEU A 49 9.90 -11.24 -8.39
N ALA A 50 9.31 -12.16 -7.63
CA ALA A 50 8.28 -13.06 -8.12
C ALA A 50 7.01 -12.30 -8.52
N ALA A 51 6.63 -11.25 -7.79
CA ALA A 51 5.52 -10.38 -8.17
C ALA A 51 5.80 -9.61 -9.46
N VAL A 52 7.02 -9.09 -9.63
CA VAL A 52 7.46 -8.45 -10.88
C VAL A 52 7.39 -9.45 -12.05
N TYR A 53 7.92 -10.65 -11.88
CA TYR A 53 7.89 -11.70 -12.92
C TYR A 53 6.47 -12.15 -13.24
N GLY A 54 5.64 -12.35 -12.20
CA GLY A 54 4.25 -12.78 -12.34
C GLY A 54 3.42 -11.84 -13.19
N TYR A 55 3.68 -10.53 -13.12
CA TYR A 55 3.00 -9.56 -13.97
C TYR A 55 3.14 -9.83 -15.47
N TRP A 56 4.26 -10.41 -15.92
CA TRP A 56 4.51 -10.76 -17.32
C TRP A 56 4.07 -12.19 -17.70
N SER A 57 3.56 -12.96 -16.73
CA SER A 57 3.16 -14.36 -16.92
C SER A 57 1.67 -14.49 -17.24
N GLU A 58 1.31 -15.60 -17.88
CA GLU A 58 -0.09 -15.96 -18.20
C GLU A 58 -0.96 -16.11 -16.93
N ASP A 59 -0.36 -16.54 -15.80
CA ASP A 59 -1.01 -16.69 -14.48
C ASP A 59 -0.78 -15.48 -13.55
N SER A 60 -0.93 -14.26 -14.09
CA SER A 60 -0.57 -13.01 -13.40
C SER A 60 -1.19 -12.85 -12.01
N GLU A 61 -2.48 -13.14 -11.85
CA GLU A 61 -3.22 -12.93 -10.60
C GLU A 61 -2.66 -13.74 -9.42
N ARG A 62 -2.33 -15.02 -9.66
CA ARG A 62 -1.89 -15.95 -8.61
C ARG A 62 -0.44 -15.69 -8.22
N VAL A 63 0.43 -15.52 -9.23
CA VAL A 63 1.86 -15.32 -8.99
C VAL A 63 2.11 -13.94 -8.38
N LEU A 64 1.39 -12.91 -8.84
CA LEU A 64 1.48 -11.57 -8.29
C LEU A 64 0.94 -11.52 -6.86
N GLY A 65 -0.23 -12.13 -6.60
CA GLY A 65 -0.81 -12.19 -5.26
C GLY A 65 0.09 -12.94 -4.26
N LEU A 66 0.61 -14.12 -4.65
CA LEU A 66 1.48 -14.91 -3.79
C LEU A 66 2.84 -14.23 -3.57
N GLY A 67 3.44 -13.66 -4.63
CA GLY A 67 4.70 -12.92 -4.54
C GLY A 67 4.59 -11.73 -3.59
N LEU A 68 3.49 -10.97 -3.69
CA LEU A 68 3.23 -9.83 -2.82
C LEU A 68 3.01 -10.25 -1.35
N ALA A 69 2.26 -11.33 -1.13
CA ALA A 69 2.05 -11.87 0.22
C ALA A 69 3.39 -12.31 0.86
N VAL A 70 4.25 -13.00 0.12
CA VAL A 70 5.58 -13.41 0.58
C VAL A 70 6.48 -12.20 0.85
N ALA A 71 6.44 -11.18 -0.01
CA ALA A 71 7.19 -9.95 0.16
C ALA A 71 6.82 -9.22 1.46
N LEU A 72 5.51 -8.99 1.68
CA LEU A 72 5.00 -8.28 2.86
C LEU A 72 5.24 -9.07 4.15
N LEU A 73 5.02 -10.39 4.14
CA LEU A 73 5.29 -11.24 5.29
C LEU A 73 6.78 -11.27 5.64
N GLY A 74 7.66 -11.35 4.65
CA GLY A 74 9.11 -11.34 4.88
C GLY A 74 9.60 -10.00 5.45
N ILE A 75 9.06 -8.87 4.97
CA ILE A 75 9.39 -7.55 5.52
C ILE A 75 8.89 -7.43 6.96
N GLY A 76 7.62 -7.78 7.22
CA GLY A 76 7.03 -7.69 8.56
C GLY A 76 7.76 -8.56 9.59
N PHE A 77 8.01 -9.82 9.25
CA PHE A 77 8.74 -10.74 10.13
C PHE A 77 10.21 -10.29 10.34
N GLY A 78 10.83 -9.74 9.30
CA GLY A 78 12.19 -9.22 9.38
C GLY A 78 12.32 -8.00 10.27
N LEU A 79 11.37 -7.06 10.19
CA LEU A 79 11.31 -5.89 11.06
C LEU A 79 11.09 -6.29 12.53
N VAL A 80 10.18 -7.22 12.82
CA VAL A 80 9.96 -7.70 14.20
C VAL A 80 11.20 -8.39 14.76
N SER A 81 11.83 -9.25 13.96
CA SER A 81 13.07 -9.94 14.36
C SER A 81 14.22 -8.95 14.55
N TRP A 82 14.28 -7.91 13.71
CA TRP A 82 15.32 -6.89 13.77
C TRP A 82 15.12 -5.99 14.99
N SER A 83 13.87 -5.62 15.30
CA SER A 83 13.53 -4.87 16.52
C SER A 83 13.97 -5.60 17.78
N LYS A 84 13.73 -6.92 17.88
CA LYS A 84 14.20 -7.73 19.02
C LYS A 84 15.72 -7.82 19.10
N TYR A 85 16.42 -7.73 17.98
CA TYR A 85 17.89 -7.73 17.92
C TYR A 85 18.51 -6.36 18.20
N LEU A 86 17.74 -5.27 18.12
CA LEU A 86 18.28 -3.93 18.35
C LEU A 86 18.54 -3.66 19.84
N ASP A 87 18.02 -4.49 20.76
CA ASP A 87 18.21 -4.46 22.23
C ASP A 87 18.54 -3.04 22.72
N LEU A 88 17.62 -2.07 22.49
CA LEU A 88 17.81 -0.71 22.97
C LEU A 88 17.73 -0.76 24.49
N PRO A 89 18.84 -0.57 25.20
CA PRO A 89 18.87 -0.74 26.64
C PRO A 89 18.50 0.58 27.29
N GLU A 90 17.22 0.95 27.25
CA GLU A 90 16.79 2.13 27.97
C GLU A 90 15.29 2.01 28.31
N ASP A 91 15.00 1.53 29.51
CA ASP A 91 13.67 1.71 30.10
C ASP A 91 13.55 3.18 30.55
N VAL A 92 13.22 4.07 29.61
CA VAL A 92 13.05 5.50 29.90
C VAL A 92 11.68 5.73 30.55
N VAL A 93 11.68 6.11 31.83
CA VAL A 93 10.47 6.61 32.50
C VAL A 93 10.29 8.08 32.13
N GLN A 94 9.51 8.35 31.08
CA GLN A 94 9.14 9.71 30.68
C GLN A 94 8.07 10.28 31.62
N GLU A 95 8.40 11.34 32.35
CA GLU A 95 7.43 12.10 33.15
C GLU A 95 6.46 12.88 32.23
N ARG A 96 5.19 13.01 32.62
CA ARG A 96 4.16 13.71 31.82
C ARG A 96 4.45 15.21 31.72
N HIS A 97 5.28 15.60 30.76
CA HIS A 97 5.55 17.01 30.45
C HIS A 97 4.46 17.60 29.52
N PRO A 98 4.08 18.88 29.71
CA PRO A 98 3.22 19.58 28.75
C PRO A 98 3.90 19.64 27.37
N LEU A 99 3.14 19.52 26.27
CA LEU A 99 3.63 19.39 24.87
C LEU A 99 4.40 20.61 24.29
N ARG A 100 5.03 21.45 25.11
CA ARG A 100 5.87 22.56 24.65
C ARG A 100 7.34 22.14 24.74
N THR A 101 7.89 21.72 23.60
CA THR A 101 9.32 21.42 23.48
C THR A 101 10.14 22.69 23.66
N THR A 102 11.08 22.65 24.61
CA THR A 102 12.13 23.65 24.80
C THR A 102 13.21 23.50 23.70
N VAL A 103 14.15 24.44 23.61
CA VAL A 103 15.27 24.34 22.64
C VAL A 103 16.22 23.21 23.04
N GLU A 104 16.51 23.06 24.34
CA GLU A 104 17.31 21.97 24.91
C GLU A 104 16.73 20.58 24.56
N GLU A 105 15.44 20.32 24.81
CA GLU A 105 14.82 19.03 24.52
C GLU A 105 14.84 18.65 23.02
N ARG A 106 14.95 19.64 22.13
CA ARG A 106 15.14 19.37 20.70
C ARG A 106 16.56 18.92 20.40
N GLU A 107 17.55 19.55 21.04
CA GLU A 107 18.96 19.19 20.87
C GLU A 107 19.22 17.78 21.41
N ASP A 108 18.68 17.45 22.58
CA ASP A 108 18.75 16.10 23.16
C ASP A 108 18.12 15.04 22.24
N PHE A 109 16.93 15.33 21.69
CA PHE A 109 16.28 14.44 20.72
C PHE A 109 17.13 14.26 19.45
N HIS A 110 17.77 15.33 18.97
CA HIS A 110 18.66 15.24 17.81
C HIS A 110 19.87 14.35 18.08
N GLU A 111 20.48 14.44 19.26
CA GLU A 111 21.61 13.60 19.67
C GLU A 111 21.20 12.13 19.79
N GLU A 112 20.03 11.85 20.37
CA GLU A 112 19.49 10.48 20.49
C GLU A 112 19.19 9.85 19.11
N VAL A 113 18.63 10.63 18.19
CA VAL A 113 18.43 10.21 16.80
C VAL A 113 19.76 9.95 16.12
N GLU A 114 20.77 10.79 16.31
CA GLU A 114 22.09 10.62 15.69
C GLU A 114 22.79 9.34 16.18
N MET A 115 22.77 9.08 17.50
CA MET A 115 23.27 7.82 18.08
C MET A 115 22.55 6.59 17.52
N THR A 116 21.22 6.69 17.35
CA THR A 116 20.41 5.61 16.78
C THR A 116 20.77 5.35 15.32
N VAL A 117 20.89 6.42 14.52
CA VAL A 117 21.29 6.34 13.10
C VAL A 117 22.69 5.76 12.96
N GLU A 118 23.63 6.12 13.84
CA GLU A 118 24.98 5.57 13.82
C GLU A 118 24.96 4.06 14.15
N THR A 119 24.19 3.65 15.16
CA THR A 119 24.04 2.24 15.57
C THR A 119 23.43 1.39 14.45
N VAL A 120 22.38 1.89 13.78
CA VAL A 120 21.78 1.26 12.61
C VAL A 120 22.75 1.27 11.41
N GLY A 121 23.48 2.37 11.21
CA GLY A 121 24.42 2.59 10.12
C GLY A 121 25.66 1.68 10.17
N ARG A 122 26.09 1.26 11.36
CA ARG A 122 27.16 0.26 11.53
C ARG A 122 26.74 -1.13 11.04
N ARG A 123 25.44 -1.43 10.98
CA ARG A 123 24.85 -2.72 10.56
C ARG A 123 24.41 -2.69 9.08
N LYS A 124 25.32 -2.24 8.19
CA LYS A 124 25.04 -1.98 6.75
C LYS A 124 24.38 -3.13 5.99
N LEU A 125 24.66 -4.39 6.35
CA LEU A 125 24.07 -5.55 5.66
C LEU A 125 22.54 -5.62 5.85
N LEU A 126 22.05 -5.45 7.07
CA LEU A 126 20.61 -5.48 7.35
C LEU A 126 19.89 -4.31 6.69
N THR A 127 20.46 -3.10 6.81
CA THR A 127 19.90 -1.90 6.18
C THR A 127 19.85 -2.03 4.66
N LEU A 128 20.89 -2.62 4.04
CA LEU A 128 20.93 -2.88 2.60
C LEU A 128 19.88 -3.92 2.18
N LEU A 129 19.75 -5.01 2.92
CA LEU A 129 18.73 -6.05 2.64
C LEU A 129 17.32 -5.52 2.82
N PHE A 130 17.08 -4.72 3.87
CA PHE A 130 15.80 -4.06 4.08
C PHE A 130 15.48 -3.11 2.92
N ALA A 131 16.41 -2.22 2.55
CA ALA A 131 16.24 -1.33 1.41
C ALA A 131 16.01 -2.10 0.10
N GLY A 132 16.72 -3.21 -0.11
CA GLY A 132 16.52 -4.10 -1.25
C GLY A 132 15.13 -4.73 -1.27
N SER A 133 14.63 -5.18 -0.11
CA SER A 133 13.28 -5.76 0.01
C SER A 133 12.18 -4.74 -0.29
N ILE A 134 12.32 -3.51 0.22
CA ILE A 134 11.40 -2.39 -0.03
C ILE A 134 11.45 -1.99 -1.51
N GLY A 135 12.65 -1.90 -2.09
CA GLY A 135 12.83 -1.59 -3.51
C GLY A 135 12.20 -2.65 -4.42
N SER A 136 12.39 -3.92 -4.11
CA SER A 136 11.77 -5.03 -4.85
C SER A 136 10.24 -5.01 -4.74
N LEU A 137 9.70 -4.74 -3.55
CA LEU A 137 8.26 -4.58 -3.35
C LEU A 137 7.69 -3.42 -4.18
N ALA A 138 8.36 -2.26 -4.15
CA ALA A 138 7.96 -1.09 -4.93
C ALA A 138 7.94 -1.37 -6.45
N LEU A 139 8.93 -2.12 -6.95
CA LEU A 139 8.96 -2.58 -8.34
C LEU A 139 7.77 -3.51 -8.66
N GLY A 140 7.41 -4.41 -7.74
CA GLY A 140 6.25 -5.29 -7.90
C GLY A 140 4.92 -4.54 -8.03
N PHE A 141 4.78 -3.41 -7.35
CA PHE A 141 3.59 -2.55 -7.43
C PHE A 141 3.50 -1.70 -8.71
N LEU A 142 4.61 -1.53 -9.44
CA LEU A 142 4.67 -0.62 -10.59
C LEU A 142 3.74 -1.06 -11.73
N GLY A 143 3.64 -2.37 -11.98
CA GLY A 143 2.76 -2.95 -13.00
C GLY A 143 1.27 -2.71 -12.72
N PRO A 144 0.74 -3.13 -11.55
CA PRO A 144 -0.64 -2.88 -11.16
C PRO A 144 -1.01 -1.39 -11.14
N ILE A 145 -0.16 -0.53 -10.56
CA ILE A 145 -0.41 0.92 -10.51
C ILE A 145 -0.44 1.52 -11.92
N GLY A 146 0.46 1.10 -12.80
CA GLY A 146 0.49 1.51 -14.20
C GLY A 146 -0.77 1.09 -14.97
N SER A 147 -1.34 -0.08 -14.65
CA SER A 147 -2.56 -0.59 -15.30
C SER A 147 -3.83 0.18 -14.96
N LEU A 148 -3.84 0.90 -13.82
CA LEU A 148 -4.95 1.77 -13.41
C LEU A 148 -4.97 3.12 -14.15
N GLY A 149 -3.91 3.43 -14.93
CA GLY A 149 -3.84 4.64 -15.73
C GLY A 149 -4.77 4.59 -16.94
N PRO A 150 -5.39 5.73 -17.34
CA PRO A 150 -6.23 5.79 -18.53
C PRO A 150 -5.43 5.35 -19.76
N ARG A 151 -5.85 4.22 -20.34
CA ARG A 151 -5.20 3.63 -21.51
C ARG A 151 -5.33 4.60 -22.69
N LYS A 152 -4.24 5.30 -22.98
CA LYS A 152 -4.18 6.33 -24.02
C LYS A 152 -4.15 5.66 -25.39
N GLY A 153 -5.33 5.37 -25.94
CA GLY A 153 -5.46 4.76 -27.26
C GLY A 153 -6.91 4.51 -27.67
N SER A 154 -7.48 5.46 -28.41
CA SER A 154 -8.56 5.32 -29.41
C SER A 154 -9.81 4.46 -29.15
N VAL A 155 -10.18 4.10 -27.91
CA VAL A 155 -11.43 3.33 -27.64
C VAL A 155 -12.71 4.14 -27.95
N ARG A 156 -12.60 5.39 -28.42
CA ARG A 156 -13.76 6.29 -28.65
C ARG A 156 -13.83 6.87 -30.07
N GLY A 157 -13.03 6.34 -31.01
CA GLY A 157 -12.92 6.90 -32.37
C GLY A 157 -13.87 6.30 -33.41
N GLY A 158 -14.40 5.10 -33.16
CA GLY A 158 -15.28 4.40 -34.09
C GLY A 158 -16.37 3.69 -33.31
N THR A 159 -17.59 3.71 -33.86
CA THR A 159 -18.72 2.95 -33.34
C THR A 159 -18.98 1.76 -34.25
N SER A 160 -19.77 0.78 -33.78
CA SER A 160 -20.21 -0.35 -34.60
C SER A 160 -21.18 0.04 -35.74
N TRP A 161 -21.50 1.34 -35.88
CA TRP A 161 -22.40 1.87 -36.90
C TRP A 161 -21.68 2.11 -38.22
N THR A 162 -22.19 1.51 -39.29
CA THR A 162 -21.75 1.78 -40.67
C THR A 162 -22.94 2.29 -41.50
N ALA A 163 -22.67 3.07 -42.54
CA ALA A 163 -23.71 3.50 -43.47
C ALA A 163 -24.42 2.27 -44.06
N GLY A 164 -25.74 2.19 -43.87
CA GLY A 164 -26.56 1.06 -44.34
C GLY A 164 -26.76 -0.07 -43.33
N SER A 165 -26.27 0.04 -42.08
CA SER A 165 -26.58 -0.92 -41.02
C SER A 165 -28.08 -1.04 -40.80
N ARG A 166 -28.58 -2.29 -40.69
CA ARG A 166 -29.99 -2.57 -40.39
C ARG A 166 -30.24 -2.39 -38.89
N LEU A 167 -31.40 -1.83 -38.53
CA LEU A 167 -31.82 -1.67 -37.15
C LEU A 167 -32.45 -2.97 -36.63
N VAL A 168 -31.94 -3.46 -35.51
CA VAL A 168 -32.47 -4.64 -34.82
C VAL A 168 -32.83 -4.32 -33.37
N THR A 169 -33.82 -5.02 -32.82
CA THR A 169 -34.17 -4.95 -31.40
C THR A 169 -33.10 -5.63 -30.53
N SER A 170 -33.25 -5.55 -29.20
CA SER A 170 -32.40 -6.29 -28.26
C SER A 170 -32.42 -7.81 -28.48
N ASN A 171 -33.46 -8.33 -29.14
CA ASN A 171 -33.63 -9.75 -29.42
C ASN A 171 -33.14 -10.14 -30.82
N GLY A 172 -32.57 -9.19 -31.58
CA GLY A 172 -32.08 -9.41 -32.94
C GLY A 172 -33.14 -9.40 -34.03
N GLU A 173 -34.37 -9.00 -33.70
CA GLU A 173 -35.44 -8.88 -34.68
C GLU A 173 -35.31 -7.57 -35.48
N PRO A 174 -35.38 -7.60 -36.81
CA PRO A 174 -35.26 -6.40 -37.63
C PRO A 174 -36.49 -5.50 -37.45
N ILE A 175 -36.25 -4.19 -37.33
CA ILE A 175 -37.32 -3.21 -37.17
C ILE A 175 -37.82 -2.75 -38.53
N VAL A 176 -39.12 -2.90 -38.76
CA VAL A 176 -39.79 -2.39 -39.97
C VAL A 176 -40.37 -1.01 -39.65
N ALA A 177 -39.94 0.02 -40.39
CA ALA A 177 -40.34 1.42 -40.13
C ALA A 177 -41.85 1.70 -40.20
N ALA A 178 -42.61 0.82 -40.87
CA ALA A 178 -44.06 0.91 -40.95
C ALA A 178 -44.78 0.38 -39.70
N GLU A 179 -44.13 -0.47 -38.91
CA GLU A 179 -44.71 -1.19 -37.78
C GLU A 179 -44.55 -0.40 -36.45
N GLY A 180 -45.51 -0.50 -35.55
CA GLY A 180 -45.51 0.20 -34.26
C GLY A 180 -46.32 1.51 -34.19
N GLY A 181 -46.72 1.88 -32.97
CA GLY A 181 -47.45 3.13 -32.71
C GLY A 181 -46.54 4.36 -32.78
N PHE A 182 -47.13 5.54 -32.96
CA PHE A 182 -46.40 6.80 -32.73
C PHE A 182 -46.12 6.99 -31.25
N ASP A 183 -45.07 7.75 -30.92
CA ASP A 183 -44.62 8.06 -29.55
C ASP A 183 -44.02 6.87 -28.78
N GLN A 184 -43.56 5.86 -29.51
CA GLN A 184 -42.88 4.69 -28.95
C GLN A 184 -41.36 4.92 -28.97
N LEU A 185 -40.73 4.77 -27.82
CA LEU A 185 -39.28 4.69 -27.65
C LEU A 185 -38.86 3.22 -27.78
N ALA A 186 -38.08 2.89 -28.80
CA ALA A 186 -37.50 1.56 -28.97
C ALA A 186 -35.97 1.64 -28.84
N THR A 187 -35.38 0.76 -28.04
CA THR A 187 -33.93 0.60 -28.01
C THR A 187 -33.50 -0.30 -29.16
N VAL A 188 -32.57 0.18 -29.98
CA VAL A 188 -32.16 -0.50 -31.21
C VAL A 188 -30.63 -0.55 -31.32
N PHE A 189 -30.16 -1.54 -32.07
CA PHE A 189 -28.75 -1.83 -32.30
C PHE A 189 -28.50 -1.99 -33.81
N PRO A 190 -27.26 -1.85 -34.29
CA PRO A 190 -26.91 -2.25 -35.65
C PRO A 190 -26.82 -3.78 -35.72
N ASP A 191 -27.28 -4.33 -36.83
CA ASP A 191 -27.20 -5.77 -37.14
C ASP A 191 -25.76 -6.29 -36.96
N GLY A 192 -25.60 -7.33 -36.15
CA GLY A 192 -24.29 -7.92 -35.82
C GLY A 192 -23.56 -7.34 -34.60
N ALA A 193 -24.06 -6.28 -33.95
CA ALA A 193 -23.42 -5.68 -32.77
C ALA A 193 -24.42 -5.39 -31.63
N ILE A 194 -25.27 -6.37 -31.31
CA ILE A 194 -26.19 -6.28 -30.16
C ILE A 194 -25.39 -6.41 -28.86
N GLY A 195 -25.59 -5.47 -27.93
CA GLY A 195 -24.95 -5.52 -26.61
C GLY A 195 -23.51 -4.97 -26.57
N VAL A 196 -23.07 -4.26 -27.61
CA VAL A 196 -21.82 -3.50 -27.58
C VAL A 196 -22.06 -2.14 -26.92
N ASP A 197 -21.20 -1.74 -25.98
CA ASP A 197 -21.37 -0.55 -25.13
C ASP A 197 -21.64 0.76 -25.88
N ASP A 198 -21.18 0.89 -27.13
CA ASP A 198 -21.30 2.10 -27.96
C ASP A 198 -22.32 1.99 -29.11
N SER A 199 -23.06 0.87 -29.17
CA SER A 199 -23.94 0.53 -30.29
C SER A 199 -25.41 0.84 -30.02
N GLN A 200 -25.78 1.10 -28.77
CA GLN A 200 -27.16 1.34 -28.36
C GLN A 200 -27.64 2.73 -28.80
N VAL A 201 -28.73 2.77 -29.56
CA VAL A 201 -29.43 4.03 -29.89
C VAL A 201 -30.92 3.90 -29.63
N ILE A 202 -31.59 5.04 -29.46
CA ILE A 202 -33.03 5.10 -29.24
C ILE A 202 -33.71 5.53 -30.54
N LEU A 203 -34.58 4.67 -31.05
CA LEU A 203 -35.47 4.99 -32.16
C LEU A 203 -36.75 5.62 -31.60
N LEU A 204 -37.00 6.87 -31.96
CA LEU A 204 -38.22 7.59 -31.63
C LEU A 204 -39.06 7.79 -32.89
N ARG A 205 -40.29 7.26 -32.89
CA ARG A 205 -41.25 7.48 -33.97
C ARG A 205 -42.21 8.61 -33.62
N VAL A 206 -42.03 9.78 -34.21
CA VAL A 206 -42.89 10.95 -33.99
C VAL A 206 -44.05 11.03 -35.00
N LYS A 207 -45.15 11.68 -34.61
CA LYS A 207 -46.26 11.97 -35.54
C LYS A 207 -45.81 13.00 -36.59
N PRO A 208 -46.18 12.84 -37.88
CA PRO A 208 -45.77 13.78 -38.93
C PRO A 208 -46.14 15.24 -38.66
N GLY A 209 -47.30 15.50 -38.02
CA GLY A 209 -47.74 16.85 -37.67
C GLY A 209 -46.89 17.56 -36.61
N LEU A 210 -45.98 16.86 -35.92
CA LEU A 210 -45.03 17.43 -34.96
C LEU A 210 -43.69 17.82 -35.61
N LEU A 211 -43.44 17.38 -36.85
CA LEU A 211 -42.22 17.72 -37.60
C LEU A 211 -42.40 18.98 -38.46
N THR A 212 -43.63 19.48 -38.56
CA THR A 212 -43.99 20.65 -39.36
C THR A 212 -44.19 21.87 -38.46
N GLU A 213 -43.11 22.37 -37.88
CA GLU A 213 -43.01 23.78 -37.48
C GLU A 213 -41.81 24.41 -38.18
N ARG A 214 -42.01 24.82 -39.45
CA ARG A 214 -41.84 26.18 -39.98
C ARG A 214 -41.87 26.17 -41.52
#